data_AF-A0A450RZ22-F1
#
_entry.id   AF-A0A450RZ22-F1
#
_cell.length_a   1.000
_cell.length_b   1.000
_cell.length_c   1.000
_cell.angle_alpha   90.00
_cell.angle_beta   90.00
_cell.angle_gamma   90.00
#
_symmetry.space_group_name_H-M   'P 1'
#
loop_
_entity.id
_entity.type
_entity.pdbx_description
1 polymer ?
#
loop_
_entity_poly.entity_id
_entity_poly.type
_entity_poly.pdbx_seq_one_letter_code
_entity_poly.pdbx_strand_id
1 'polypeptide(L)' 'MKCAICRSGNTGDGFATVLLERDGTTLIFKQVPAKVCNNCGEEYLSSGVNDALLRRAEEALRRGATLEMLDFAA' A
#
# COMPACT_ATOMS: atom_id res chain seq x y z
N MET A 1 -4.85 0.67 -17.14
CA MET A 1 -3.72 0.34 -18.05
C MET A 1 -3.59 -1.18 -18.17
N LYS A 2 -2.93 -1.72 -19.20
CA LYS A 2 -2.64 -3.16 -19.23
C LYS A 2 -1.73 -3.51 -18.05
N CYS A 3 -2.03 -4.58 -17.31
CA CYS A 3 -1.21 -4.99 -16.17
C CYS A 3 0.18 -5.46 -16.64
N ALA A 4 1.23 -4.88 -16.06
CA ALA A 4 2.62 -5.22 -16.38
C ALA A 4 3.03 -6.61 -15.88
N ILE A 5 2.37 -7.11 -14.83
CA ILE A 5 2.68 -8.40 -14.19
C ILE A 5 2.05 -9.56 -14.96
N CYS A 6 0.71 -9.64 -15.01
CA CYS A 6 0.05 -10.78 -15.67
C CYS A 6 -0.11 -10.62 -17.19
N ARG A 7 0.06 -9.40 -17.73
CA ARG A 7 -0.14 -9.07 -19.16
C ARG A 7 -1.49 -9.49 -19.75
N SER A 8 -2.46 -9.86 -18.91
CA SER A 8 -3.75 -10.41 -19.31
C SER A 8 -4.89 -9.48 -18.88
N GLY A 9 -4.84 -8.98 -17.64
CA GLY A 9 -5.82 -8.04 -17.09
C GLY A 9 -5.56 -6.57 -17.41
N ASN A 10 -6.54 -5.75 -17.04
CA ASN A 10 -6.47 -4.29 -17.04
C ASN A 10 -6.59 -3.78 -15.61
N THR A 11 -5.88 -2.69 -15.31
CA THR A 11 -5.95 -2.01 -14.02
C THR A 11 -7.02 -0.91 -14.04
N GLY A 12 -7.78 -0.81 -12.95
CA GLY A 12 -8.78 0.22 -12.68
C GLY A 12 -8.64 0.78 -11.27
N ASP A 13 -9.34 1.85 -10.93
CA ASP A 13 -9.32 2.43 -9.58
C ASP A 13 -9.87 1.45 -8.54
N GLY A 14 -9.24 1.44 -7.37
CA GLY A 14 -9.64 0.60 -6.25
C GLY A 14 -8.83 0.91 -5.00
N PHE A 15 -8.87 -0.02 -4.05
CA PHE A 15 -8.15 0.07 -2.80
C PHE A 15 -7.32 -1.18 -2.54
N ALA A 16 -6.19 -0.97 -1.88
CA ALA A 16 -5.24 -1.97 -1.48
C ALA A 16 -5.14 -2.04 0.06
N THR A 17 -4.62 -3.17 0.55
CA THR A 17 -4.09 -3.24 1.91
C THR A 17 -2.57 -3.36 1.82
N VAL A 18 -1.85 -2.33 2.27
CA VAL A 18 -0.39 -2.31 2.22
C VAL A 18 0.18 -2.67 3.58
N LEU A 19 1.04 -3.68 3.61
CA LEU A 19 1.79 -4.09 4.78
C LEU A 19 3.26 -3.66 4.62
N LEU A 20 3.80 -2.94 5.60
CA LEU A 20 5.20 -2.54 5.66
C LEU A 20 5.84 -3.12 6.92
N GLU A 21 6.99 -3.78 6.76
CA GLU A 21 7.75 -4.36 7.87
C GLU A 21 9.21 -3.91 7.82
N ARG A 22 9.74 -3.46 8.97
CA ARG A 22 11.17 -3.13 9.15
C ARG A 22 11.54 -3.13 10.62
N ASP A 23 12.69 -3.70 10.97
CA ASP A 23 13.26 -3.68 12.33
C ASP A 23 12.26 -4.11 13.43
N GLY A 24 11.43 -5.12 13.15
CA GLY A 24 10.41 -5.62 14.09
C GLY A 24 9.16 -4.75 14.21
N THR A 25 9.07 -3.65 13.47
CA THR A 25 7.86 -2.82 13.30
C THR A 25 7.03 -3.35 12.14
N THR A 26 5.74 -3.57 12.36
CA THR A 26 4.75 -3.94 11.33
C THR A 26 3.68 -2.87 11.21
N LEU A 27 3.38 -2.42 10.00
CA LEU A 27 2.33 -1.44 9.74
C LEU A 27 1.38 -1.96 8.69
N ILE A 28 0.09 -1.89 9.00
CA ILE A 28 -0.98 -2.33 8.11
C ILE A 28 -1.82 -1.12 7.74
N PHE A 29 -1.71 -0.68 6.49
CA PHE A 29 -2.51 0.39 5.92
C PHE A 29 -3.67 -0.21 5.12
N LYS A 30 -4.90 0.03 5.58
CA LYS A 30 -6.13 -0.33 4.87
C LYS A 30 -6.60 0.84 4.01
N GLN A 31 -7.47 0.55 3.04
CA GLN A 31 -8.09 1.57 2.17
C GLN A 31 -7.05 2.46 1.47
N VAL A 32 -5.93 1.88 1.03
CA VAL A 32 -4.88 2.61 0.30
C VAL A 32 -5.32 2.78 -1.15
N PRO A 33 -5.49 4.00 -1.69
CA PRO A 33 -5.86 4.20 -3.09
C PRO A 33 -4.82 3.59 -4.04
N ALA A 34 -5.29 2.74 -4.95
CA ALA A 34 -4.44 2.03 -5.89
C ALA A 34 -5.15 1.85 -7.24
N LYS A 35 -4.37 1.52 -8.28
CA LYS A 35 -4.93 0.86 -9.46
C LYS A 35 -4.80 -0.65 -9.28
N VAL A 36 -5.90 -1.40 -9.34
CA VAL A 36 -5.90 -2.85 -9.11
C VAL A 36 -6.20 -3.60 -10.40
N CYS A 37 -5.41 -4.62 -10.70
CA CYS A 37 -5.63 -5.49 -11.85
C CYS A 37 -6.87 -6.36 -11.65
N ASN A 38 -7.81 -6.29 -12.60
CA ASN A 38 -9.06 -7.06 -12.56
C ASN A 38 -8.89 -8.59 -12.77
N ASN A 39 -7.67 -9.06 -13.05
CA ASN A 39 -7.38 -10.46 -13.32
C ASN A 39 -6.52 -11.12 -12.24
N CYS A 40 -5.40 -10.49 -11.86
CA CYS A 40 -4.44 -11.08 -10.91
C CYS A 40 -4.36 -10.35 -9.57
N GLY A 41 -5.13 -9.28 -9.38
CA GLY A 41 -5.12 -8.51 -8.14
C GLY A 41 -3.91 -7.61 -7.92
N GLU A 42 -2.96 -7.55 -8.87
CA GLU A 42 -1.78 -6.68 -8.77
C GLU A 42 -2.18 -5.22 -8.48
N GLU A 43 -1.57 -4.65 -7.45
CA GLU A 43 -1.83 -3.31 -6.95
C GLU A 43 -0.72 -2.35 -7.42
N TYR A 44 -1.11 -1.21 -7.99
CA TYR A 44 -0.19 -0.17 -8.42
C TYR A 44 -0.47 1.10 -7.62
N LEU A 45 0.50 1.54 -6.82
CA LEU A 45 0.43 2.77 -6.03
C LEU A 45 1.00 3.94 -6.82
N SER A 46 0.42 5.13 -6.67
CA SER A 46 1.05 6.35 -7.16
C SER A 46 2.27 6.70 -6.32
N SER A 47 3.20 7.47 -6.86
CA SER A 47 4.36 7.97 -6.11
C SER A 47 3.92 8.73 -4.84
N GLY A 48 2.93 9.60 -4.95
CA GLY A 48 2.43 10.36 -3.79
C GLY A 48 1.82 9.49 -2.68
N VAL A 49 1.11 8.40 -3.05
CA VAL A 49 0.60 7.44 -2.06
C VAL A 49 1.75 6.68 -1.41
N ASN A 50 2.72 6.21 -2.20
CA ASN A 50 3.89 5.51 -1.69
C ASN A 50 4.73 6.39 -0.73
N ASP A 51 4.97 7.65 -1.09
CA ASP A 51 5.69 8.61 -0.25
C ASP A 51 4.97 8.84 1.09
N ALA A 52 3.63 8.96 1.06
CA ALA A 52 2.84 9.13 2.27
C ALA A 52 2.92 7.90 3.20
N LEU A 53 2.86 6.69 2.63
CA LEU A 53 3.01 5.43 3.39
C LEU A 53 4.39 5.35 4.05
N LEU A 54 5.45 5.62 3.29
CA LEU A 54 6.82 5.57 3.80
C LEU A 54 7.09 6.61 4.88
N ARG A 55 6.57 7.84 4.75
CA ARG A 55 6.68 8.87 5.79
C ARG A 55 6.02 8.43 7.10
N ARG A 56 4.80 7.91 7.04
CA ARG A 56 4.10 7.36 8.22
C ARG A 56 4.86 6.18 8.81
N ALA A 57 5.47 5.36 7.98
CA ALA A 57 6.28 4.23 8.44
C ALA A 57 7.55 4.65 9.19
N GLU A 58 8.24 5.68 8.70
CA GLU A 58 9.40 6.25 9.40
C GLU A 58 9.02 6.92 10.72
N GLU A 59 7.85 7.55 10.79
CA GLU A 59 7.33 8.14 12.03
C GLU A 59 7.00 7.05 13.06
N ALA A 60 6.33 5.98 12.66
CA ALA A 60 6.00 4.87 13.56
C ALA A 60 7.25 4.15 14.06
N LEU A 61 8.25 3.93 13.20
CA LEU A 61 9.54 3.36 13.62
C LEU A 61 10.23 4.26 14.65
N ARG A 62 10.27 5.59 14.42
CA ARG A 62 10.86 6.55 15.37
C ARG A 62 10.13 6.58 16.72
N ARG A 63 8.84 6.29 16.74
CA ARG A 63 8.02 6.15 17.95
C ARG A 63 8.24 4.80 18.65
N GLY A 64 8.92 3.85 18.02
CA GLY A 64 9.15 2.50 18.56
C GLY A 64 7.91 1.61 18.51
N ALA A 65 7.03 1.81 17.52
CA ALA A 65 5.84 0.99 17.37
C ALA A 65 6.21 -0.45 16.96
N THR A 66 5.58 -1.46 17.58
CA THR A 66 5.73 -2.85 17.14
C THR A 66 4.69 -3.22 16.08
N LEU A 67 3.45 -2.77 16.25
CA LEU A 67 2.35 -3.01 15.32
C LEU A 67 1.40 -1.81 15.34
N GLU A 68 1.08 -1.25 14.16
CA GLU A 68 -0.05 -0.33 13.99
C GLU A 68 -0.91 -0.74 12.79
N MET A 69 -2.22 -0.48 12.90
CA MET A 69 -3.18 -0.67 11.81
C MET A 69 -3.97 0.62 11.62
N LEU A 70 -3.96 1.14 10.40
CA LEU A 70 -4.47 2.47 10.07
C LEU A 70 -5.30 2.39 8.79
N ASP A 71 -6.41 3.14 8.75
CA ASP A 71 -7.06 3.45 7.48
C ASP A 71 -6.32 4.62 6.82
N PHE A 72 -5.89 4.46 5.56
CA PHE A 72 -5.08 5.46 4.87
C PHE A 72 -5.89 6.71 4.49
N ALA A 73 -7.14 6.49 4.06
CA ALA A 73 -8.06 7.50 3.54
C ALA A 73 -9.14 7.95 4.54
N ALA A 74 -9.01 7.59 5.82
CA ALA A 74 -9.90 8.04 6.90
C ALA A 74 -9.50 9.42 7.45
#